data_AF-A0A662PSS8-F1
#
_entry.id   AF-A0A662PSS8-F1
#
_cell.length_a   1.000
_cell.length_b   1.000
_cell.length_c   1.000
_cell.angle_alpha   90.00
_cell.angle_beta   90.00
_cell.angle_gamma   90.00
#
_symmetry.space_group_name_H-M   'P 1'
#
loop_
_entity.id
_entity.type
_entity.pdbx_description
1 polymer ?
#
loop_
_entity_poly.entity_id
_entity_poly.type
_entity_poly.pdbx_seq_one_letter_code
_entity_poly.pdbx_strand_id
1 'polypeptide(L)'
;MTLILCHCVLNVNARAPGIALWNGVIKPIYDVLKANKISFMQLPCPEASYLGLRRWWFVKEQYDNALYRDYCREMLIGFSEILLENNIREFKVIGLGISPSCGYRETQSDESWGGRPREIDVTKNVKQGSGVWIEILEEVFRNYGFNFDIYDLPPPLIYPGKRHIGTSKYPQTYEDSLRELCEKLGYSYEKLPIKNYHLKEVDTDLRSKKILLAPLEFALKFNDTLDKYVEDGFGLILIPRSNVMTHERRILLDAFVRQIENHIKVGHQVFLHEDDGGSKLFQELLKLLEEKSLLEAIPHV
;
A
#
# COMPACT_ATOMS: atom_id res chain seq x y z
N MET A 1 22.99 19.13 9.61
CA MET A 1 22.32 17.93 10.15
C MET A 1 21.08 17.67 9.32
N THR A 2 20.97 16.48 8.74
CA THR A 2 19.87 16.12 7.82
C THR A 2 18.77 15.36 8.57
N LEU A 3 17.51 15.48 8.14
CA LEU A 3 16.40 14.67 8.64
C LEU A 3 16.00 13.58 7.63
N ILE A 4 15.74 12.37 8.11
CA ILE A 4 15.16 11.28 7.29
C ILE A 4 13.72 11.09 7.73
N LEU A 5 12.78 11.35 6.83
CA LEU A 5 11.35 11.40 7.15
C LEU A 5 10.66 10.08 6.77
N CYS A 6 9.97 9.45 7.71
CA CYS A 6 9.05 8.36 7.38
C CYS A 6 7.92 8.90 6.50
N HIS A 7 7.57 8.16 5.44
CA HIS A 7 6.83 8.66 4.28
C HIS A 7 5.62 9.56 4.61
N CYS A 8 4.76 9.10 5.53
CA CYS A 8 3.50 9.75 5.85
C CYS A 8 3.62 11.10 6.59
N VAL A 9 4.84 11.56 6.91
CA VAL A 9 5.09 12.95 7.34
C VAL A 9 4.76 13.94 6.22
N LEU A 10 5.07 13.59 4.96
CA LEU A 10 4.77 14.41 3.79
C LEU A 10 3.67 13.82 2.90
N ASN A 11 3.20 12.59 3.14
CA ASN A 11 2.10 12.00 2.39
C ASN A 11 1.17 11.14 3.25
N VAL A 12 0.24 11.78 3.96
CA VAL A 12 -0.75 11.10 4.80
C VAL A 12 -1.72 10.22 4.00
N ASN A 13 -1.80 10.38 2.66
CA ASN A 13 -2.58 9.48 1.80
C ASN A 13 -2.02 8.05 1.76
N ALA A 14 -0.77 7.84 2.19
CA ALA A 14 -0.19 6.50 2.35
C ALA A 14 -0.62 5.80 3.66
N ARG A 15 -1.28 6.51 4.58
CA ARG A 15 -1.86 5.93 5.81
C ARG A 15 -3.09 5.08 5.47
N ALA A 16 -3.40 4.14 6.36
CA ALA A 16 -4.58 3.30 6.27
C ALA A 16 -5.89 4.14 6.23
N PRO A 17 -6.98 3.57 5.69
CA PRO A 17 -8.35 4.05 5.91
C PRO A 17 -8.62 4.33 7.40
N GLY A 18 -9.19 5.49 7.70
CA GLY A 18 -9.73 5.88 9.01
C GLY A 18 -8.84 6.81 9.83
N ILE A 19 -7.57 6.98 9.48
CA ILE A 19 -6.55 7.46 10.44
C ILE A 19 -5.67 8.64 9.92
N ALA A 20 -6.14 9.41 8.94
CA ALA A 20 -5.49 10.65 8.51
C ALA A 20 -6.23 11.88 9.09
N LEU A 21 -5.47 12.84 9.62
CA LEU A 21 -5.99 14.09 10.21
C LEU A 21 -5.60 15.34 9.41
N TRP A 22 -4.95 15.15 8.26
CA TRP A 22 -4.45 16.21 7.39
C TRP A 22 -4.79 15.89 5.93
N ASN A 23 -4.75 16.90 5.08
CA ASN A 23 -4.80 16.73 3.62
C ASN A 23 -3.36 16.79 3.09
N GLY A 24 -2.86 15.71 2.52
CA GLY A 24 -1.53 15.70 1.90
C GLY A 24 -0.36 15.58 2.88
N VAL A 25 0.20 16.71 3.33
CA VAL A 25 1.34 16.76 4.28
C VAL A 25 0.87 16.88 5.74
N ILE A 26 1.71 16.53 6.71
CA ILE A 26 1.54 16.99 8.10
C ILE A 26 2.01 18.45 8.17
N LYS A 27 1.10 19.38 7.88
CA LYS A 27 1.39 20.80 7.63
C LYS A 27 2.32 21.48 8.67
N PRO A 28 2.13 21.35 10.00
CA PRO A 28 3.04 21.95 10.98
C PRO A 28 4.49 21.45 10.90
N ILE A 29 4.73 20.23 10.41
CA ILE A 29 6.08 19.70 10.21
C ILE A 29 6.69 20.27 8.93
N TYR A 30 5.91 20.38 7.85
CA TYR A 30 6.34 21.05 6.61
C TYR A 30 6.75 22.51 6.87
N ASP A 31 5.94 23.26 7.63
CA ASP A 31 6.23 24.66 7.94
C ASP A 31 7.51 24.83 8.78
N VAL A 32 7.78 23.90 9.72
CA VAL A 32 9.04 23.87 10.48
C VAL A 32 10.25 23.54 9.59
N LEU A 33 10.12 22.58 8.67
CA LEU A 33 11.16 22.25 7.69
C LEU A 33 11.50 23.46 6.81
N LYS A 34 10.46 24.14 6.29
CA LYS A 34 10.57 25.33 5.44
C LYS A 34 11.20 26.51 6.18
N ALA A 35 10.63 26.93 7.31
CA ALA A 35 11.06 28.13 8.03
C ALA A 35 12.53 28.09 8.47
N ASN A 36 13.02 26.88 8.77
CA ASN A 36 14.41 26.65 9.20
C ASN A 36 15.32 26.15 8.05
N LYS A 37 14.80 26.05 6.81
CA LYS A 37 15.49 25.50 5.63
C LYS A 37 16.23 24.18 5.91
N ILE A 38 15.56 23.28 6.61
CA ILE A 38 16.15 22.01 7.06
C ILE A 38 16.34 21.08 5.87
N SER A 39 17.57 20.60 5.67
CA SER A 39 17.85 19.53 4.70
C SER A 39 17.20 18.22 5.18
N PHE A 40 16.47 17.56 4.27
CA PHE A 40 15.79 16.30 4.56
C PHE A 40 15.79 15.34 3.36
N MET A 41 15.48 14.07 3.62
CA MET A 41 15.14 13.06 2.62
C MET A 41 13.89 12.31 3.06
N GLN A 42 13.12 11.75 2.12
CA GLN A 42 11.93 10.94 2.41
C GLN A 42 12.20 9.45 2.17
N LEU A 43 11.76 8.59 3.08
CA LEU A 43 11.70 7.14 2.86
C LEU A 43 10.42 6.76 2.08
N PRO A 44 10.40 5.65 1.33
CA PRO A 44 9.15 5.04 0.88
C PRO A 44 8.32 4.55 2.09
N CYS A 45 7.01 4.38 1.91
CA CYS A 45 6.14 3.79 2.91
C CYS A 45 6.14 2.27 2.78
N PRO A 46 6.75 1.50 3.70
CA PRO A 46 6.82 0.04 3.58
C PRO A 46 5.41 -0.57 3.57
N GLU A 47 4.49 -0.03 4.38
CA GLU A 47 3.11 -0.48 4.46
C GLU A 47 2.35 -0.31 3.13
N ALA A 48 2.58 0.79 2.41
CA ALA A 48 1.86 1.11 1.16
C ALA A 48 2.53 0.53 -0.11
N SER A 49 3.83 0.24 -0.07
CA SER A 49 4.52 -0.45 -1.18
C SER A 49 4.43 -1.98 -1.07
N TYR A 50 4.26 -2.54 0.14
CA TYR A 50 4.07 -3.97 0.39
C TYR A 50 2.60 -4.42 0.35
N LEU A 51 1.72 -3.84 1.18
CA LEU A 51 0.28 -4.23 1.25
C LEU A 51 -0.63 -3.42 0.32
N GLY A 52 -0.12 -2.33 -0.26
CA GLY A 52 -0.96 -1.34 -0.93
C GLY A 52 -1.86 -0.57 0.03
N LEU A 53 -2.91 0.06 -0.52
CA LEU A 53 -3.70 1.09 0.18
C LEU A 53 -5.15 0.68 0.45
N ARG A 54 -5.54 -0.53 0.00
CA ARG A 54 -6.77 -1.21 0.39
C ARG A 54 -6.61 -2.05 1.68
N ARG A 55 -5.47 -1.90 2.36
CA ARG A 55 -5.23 -2.37 3.73
C ARG A 55 -6.11 -1.61 4.74
N TRP A 56 -6.12 -2.07 5.99
CA TRP A 56 -6.71 -1.36 7.13
C TRP A 56 -5.64 -1.07 8.21
N TRP A 57 -6.05 -0.64 9.40
CA TRP A 57 -5.15 -0.36 10.53
C TRP A 57 -4.60 -1.65 11.16
N PHE A 58 -3.60 -2.23 10.52
CA PHE A 58 -2.85 -3.37 11.05
C PHE A 58 -2.09 -3.00 12.34
N VAL A 59 -1.86 -3.97 13.22
CA VAL A 59 -0.88 -3.89 14.33
C VAL A 59 0.50 -4.45 13.94
N LYS A 60 1.49 -4.25 14.82
CA LYS A 60 2.86 -4.76 14.68
C LYS A 60 2.87 -6.24 14.30
N GLU A 61 2.10 -7.08 14.96
CA GLU A 61 2.13 -8.54 14.83
C GLU A 61 1.70 -9.02 13.43
N GLN A 62 0.86 -8.23 12.73
CA GLN A 62 0.48 -8.49 11.34
C GLN A 62 1.58 -8.10 10.34
N TYR A 63 2.48 -7.18 10.73
CA TYR A 63 3.67 -6.79 9.97
C TYR A 63 4.92 -7.57 10.37
N ASP A 64 5.00 -8.15 11.57
CA ASP A 64 6.20 -8.83 12.09
C ASP A 64 6.37 -10.27 11.52
N ASN A 65 6.17 -10.40 10.21
CA ASN A 65 6.36 -11.61 9.42
C ASN A 65 7.67 -11.53 8.61
N ALA A 66 8.26 -12.68 8.29
CA ALA A 66 9.59 -12.76 7.64
C ALA A 66 9.68 -11.91 6.36
N LEU A 67 8.73 -12.09 5.43
CA LEU A 67 8.72 -11.41 4.14
C LEU A 67 8.66 -9.88 4.27
N TYR A 68 7.88 -9.34 5.21
CA TYR A 68 7.85 -7.89 5.44
C TYR A 68 9.13 -7.37 6.11
N ARG A 69 9.70 -8.13 7.07
CA ARG A 69 10.98 -7.78 7.70
C ARG A 69 12.12 -7.76 6.67
N ASP A 70 12.13 -8.70 5.75
CA ASP A 70 13.14 -8.83 4.72
C ASP A 70 13.00 -7.71 3.66
N TYR A 71 11.78 -7.46 3.18
CA TYR A 71 11.47 -6.32 2.31
C TYR A 71 11.87 -4.96 2.93
N CYS A 72 11.60 -4.76 4.23
CA CYS A 72 12.02 -3.57 4.94
C CYS A 72 13.55 -3.44 5.03
N ARG A 73 14.28 -4.55 5.16
CA ARG A 73 15.74 -4.57 5.18
C ARG A 73 16.32 -4.18 3.82
N GLU A 74 15.80 -4.76 2.74
CA GLU A 74 16.26 -4.48 1.37
C GLU A 74 16.11 -3.00 1.00
N MET A 75 14.93 -2.41 1.25
CA MET A 75 14.71 -0.97 1.04
C MET A 75 15.69 -0.10 1.84
N LEU A 76 15.97 -0.46 3.10
CA LEU A 76 16.89 0.29 3.97
C LEU A 76 18.36 0.11 3.56
N ILE A 77 18.76 -1.03 2.98
CA ILE A 77 20.10 -1.21 2.39
C ILE A 77 20.24 -0.28 1.18
N GLY A 78 19.31 -0.34 0.21
CA GLY A 78 19.33 0.54 -0.96
C GLY A 78 19.33 2.03 -0.62
N PHE A 79 18.57 2.42 0.41
CA PHE A 79 18.55 3.81 0.90
C PHE A 79 19.85 4.20 1.61
N SER A 80 20.48 3.28 2.35
CA SER A 80 21.78 3.52 3.01
C SER A 80 22.90 3.77 1.99
N GLU A 81 22.87 3.11 0.83
CA GLU A 81 23.82 3.43 -0.23
C GLU A 81 23.68 4.85 -0.78
N ILE A 82 22.44 5.35 -0.90
CA ILE A 82 22.17 6.72 -1.36
C ILE A 82 22.60 7.74 -0.30
N LEU A 83 22.42 7.43 0.99
CA LEU A 83 23.00 8.23 2.08
C LEU A 83 24.53 8.32 1.96
N LEU A 84 25.20 7.22 1.65
CA LEU A 84 26.66 7.19 1.45
C LEU A 84 27.09 7.98 0.20
N GLU A 85 26.40 7.88 -0.94
CA GLU A 85 26.67 8.69 -2.14
C GLU A 85 26.54 10.19 -1.86
N ASN A 86 25.50 10.59 -1.12
CA ASN A 86 25.27 11.98 -0.75
C ASN A 86 26.11 12.45 0.47
N ASN A 87 27.05 11.61 0.95
CA ASN A 87 27.92 11.87 2.12
C ASN A 87 27.18 12.11 3.45
N ILE A 88 25.94 11.64 3.57
CA ILE A 88 25.08 11.81 4.76
C ILE A 88 25.38 10.69 5.77
N ARG A 89 26.37 10.93 6.63
CA ARG A 89 26.73 10.01 7.74
C ARG A 89 26.07 10.35 9.08
N GLU A 90 25.56 11.57 9.23
CA GLU A 90 24.88 12.04 10.44
C GLU A 90 23.49 12.62 10.14
N PHE A 91 22.46 11.99 10.69
CA PHE A 91 21.07 12.36 10.47
C PHE A 91 20.17 12.00 11.66
N LYS A 92 18.95 12.52 11.69
CA LYS A 92 17.89 12.12 12.63
C LYS A 92 16.68 11.60 11.88
N VAL A 93 16.11 10.49 12.34
CA VAL A 93 14.90 9.91 11.73
C VAL A 93 13.65 10.49 12.39
N ILE A 94 12.69 10.94 11.58
CA ILE A 94 11.36 11.38 12.02
C ILE A 94 10.37 10.26 11.74
N GLY A 95 10.16 9.43 12.77
CA GLY A 95 9.14 8.38 12.78
C GLY A 95 7.72 8.90 12.97
N LEU A 96 6.76 7.97 12.97
CA LEU A 96 5.34 8.22 13.20
C LEU A 96 4.96 7.50 14.49
N GLY A 97 4.74 8.25 15.58
CA GLY A 97 4.35 7.67 16.88
C GLY A 97 3.17 6.71 16.76
N ILE A 98 3.19 5.65 17.58
CA ILE A 98 2.26 4.50 17.60
C ILE A 98 2.11 3.70 16.28
N SER A 99 2.72 4.07 15.16
CA SER A 99 2.68 3.26 13.93
C SER A 99 3.36 1.90 14.15
N PRO A 100 2.77 0.80 13.66
CA PRO A 100 3.34 -0.54 13.78
C PRO A 100 4.68 -0.70 13.04
N SER A 101 4.90 0.08 11.97
CA SER A 101 6.14 0.05 11.16
C SER A 101 7.08 1.23 11.42
N CYS A 102 6.55 2.37 11.87
CA CYS A 102 7.29 3.63 11.98
C CYS A 102 7.27 4.26 13.40
N GLY A 103 6.70 3.57 14.39
CA GLY A 103 6.80 3.92 15.81
C GLY A 103 8.21 3.69 16.35
N TYR A 104 8.58 4.44 17.41
CA TYR A 104 9.89 4.33 18.05
C TYR A 104 9.78 4.15 19.57
N ARG A 105 9.15 5.09 20.27
CA ARG A 105 8.90 4.97 21.72
C ARG A 105 7.75 4.02 22.05
N GLU A 106 6.74 4.01 21.19
CA GLU A 106 5.46 3.29 21.35
C GLU A 106 4.98 2.83 19.97
N THR A 107 4.26 1.71 19.94
CA THR A 107 3.77 1.04 18.73
C THR A 107 2.42 0.35 19.02
N GLN A 108 1.51 0.30 18.05
CA GLN A 108 0.28 -0.48 18.17
C GLN A 108 0.60 -1.97 18.04
N SER A 109 0.34 -2.73 19.10
CA SER A 109 0.66 -4.15 19.26
C SER A 109 -0.50 -4.85 19.99
N ASP A 110 -0.95 -6.00 19.46
CA ASP A 110 -2.02 -6.85 20.01
C ASP A 110 -1.97 -8.23 19.34
N GLU A 111 -1.54 -9.26 20.08
CA GLU A 111 -1.40 -10.64 19.59
C GLU A 111 -2.74 -11.28 19.14
N SER A 112 -3.89 -10.70 19.52
CA SER A 112 -5.22 -11.17 19.11
C SER A 112 -5.74 -10.51 17.82
N TRP A 113 -5.08 -9.46 17.33
CA TRP A 113 -5.65 -8.56 16.32
C TRP A 113 -5.28 -8.97 14.89
N GLY A 114 -6.15 -9.77 14.26
CA GLY A 114 -5.83 -10.48 13.01
C GLY A 114 -6.81 -10.35 11.83
N GLY A 115 -7.69 -9.35 11.76
CA GLY A 115 -8.56 -9.24 10.55
C GLY A 115 -9.75 -8.29 10.51
N ARG A 116 -10.11 -7.58 11.59
CA ARG A 116 -11.41 -6.88 11.67
C ARG A 116 -11.28 -5.36 11.78
N PRO A 117 -11.38 -4.66 10.64
CA PRO A 117 -11.63 -3.23 10.67
C PRO A 117 -13.14 -2.93 10.74
N ARG A 118 -14.00 -3.55 9.91
CA ARG A 118 -15.36 -3.02 9.63
C ARG A 118 -16.50 -3.99 9.27
N GLU A 119 -17.76 -3.54 9.43
CA GLU A 119 -18.98 -4.15 8.87
C GLU A 119 -19.18 -3.72 7.41
N ILE A 120 -18.90 -4.63 6.47
CA ILE A 120 -18.96 -4.32 5.04
C ILE A 120 -20.35 -4.65 4.50
N ASP A 121 -21.02 -3.67 3.86
CA ASP A 121 -22.17 -3.94 3.01
C ASP A 121 -21.72 -4.68 1.74
N VAL A 122 -21.69 -6.00 1.82
CA VAL A 122 -21.32 -6.90 0.73
C VAL A 122 -22.23 -6.75 -0.50
N THR A 123 -23.47 -6.27 -0.35
CA THR A 123 -24.42 -6.13 -1.47
C THR A 123 -23.98 -5.10 -2.51
N LYS A 124 -23.07 -4.19 -2.13
CA LYS A 124 -22.50 -3.15 -3.00
C LYS A 124 -21.05 -3.42 -3.41
N ASN A 125 -20.40 -4.40 -2.81
CA ASN A 125 -18.95 -4.62 -2.94
C ASN A 125 -18.58 -5.92 -3.66
N VAL A 126 -19.50 -6.88 -3.78
CA VAL A 126 -19.32 -8.09 -4.59
C VAL A 126 -19.43 -7.72 -6.08
N LYS A 127 -18.50 -8.24 -6.89
CA LYS A 127 -18.49 -8.11 -8.35
C LYS A 127 -18.16 -9.47 -8.97
N GLN A 128 -18.49 -9.66 -10.25
CA GLN A 128 -18.01 -10.80 -11.03
C GLN A 128 -16.57 -10.54 -11.46
N GLY A 129 -15.70 -11.54 -11.28
CA GLY A 129 -14.25 -11.48 -11.52
C GLY A 129 -13.51 -12.43 -10.57
N SER A 130 -12.28 -12.79 -10.93
CA SER A 130 -11.43 -13.66 -10.12
C SER A 130 -10.70 -12.86 -9.02
N GLY A 131 -10.17 -13.55 -8.02
CA GLY A 131 -9.18 -12.95 -7.11
C GLY A 131 -7.79 -12.98 -7.76
N VAL A 132 -6.94 -11.99 -7.50
CA VAL A 132 -5.62 -11.83 -8.19
C VAL A 132 -4.75 -13.09 -8.15
N TRP A 133 -4.77 -13.87 -7.05
CA TRP A 133 -4.05 -15.14 -7.01
C TRP A 133 -4.61 -16.19 -7.98
N ILE A 134 -5.92 -16.22 -8.19
CA ILE A 134 -6.57 -17.09 -9.19
C ILE A 134 -6.26 -16.60 -10.60
N GLU A 135 -6.27 -15.29 -10.86
CA GLU A 135 -5.89 -14.71 -12.16
C GLU A 135 -4.47 -15.12 -12.57
N ILE A 136 -3.50 -14.99 -11.65
CA ILE A 136 -2.11 -15.40 -11.86
C ILE A 136 -1.95 -16.93 -11.91
N LEU A 137 -2.71 -17.69 -11.12
CA LEU A 137 -2.72 -19.15 -11.19
C LEU A 137 -3.20 -19.64 -12.56
N GLU A 138 -4.29 -19.06 -13.09
CA GLU A 138 -4.78 -19.39 -14.42
C GLU A 138 -3.78 -19.06 -15.51
N GLU A 139 -3.14 -17.88 -15.46
CA GLU A 139 -2.07 -17.49 -16.38
C GLU A 139 -0.91 -18.51 -16.35
N VAL A 140 -0.33 -18.72 -15.18
CA VAL A 140 0.85 -19.58 -15.01
C VAL A 140 0.54 -21.04 -15.35
N PHE A 141 -0.59 -21.59 -14.88
CA PHE A 141 -0.88 -23.02 -15.09
C PHE A 141 -1.22 -23.34 -16.55
N ARG A 142 -1.90 -22.42 -17.26
CA ARG A 142 -2.12 -22.55 -18.71
C ARG A 142 -0.81 -22.42 -19.49
N ASN A 143 0.09 -21.51 -19.09
CA ASN A 143 1.41 -21.36 -19.70
C ASN A 143 2.31 -22.61 -19.54
N TYR A 144 2.12 -23.39 -18.47
CA TYR A 144 2.78 -24.69 -18.26
C TYR A 144 2.03 -25.89 -18.88
N GLY A 145 0.90 -25.66 -19.55
CA GLY A 145 0.13 -26.70 -20.25
C GLY A 145 -0.67 -27.63 -19.33
N PHE A 146 -0.95 -27.24 -18.09
CA PHE A 146 -1.80 -28.03 -17.19
C PHE A 146 -3.27 -27.97 -17.63
N ASN A 147 -3.96 -29.11 -17.52
CA ASN A 147 -5.42 -29.17 -17.59
C ASN A 147 -5.98 -29.24 -16.17
N PHE A 148 -6.79 -28.25 -15.78
CA PHE A 148 -7.29 -28.08 -14.41
C PHE A 148 -8.66 -27.40 -14.42
N ASP A 149 -9.48 -27.72 -13.42
CA ASP A 149 -10.73 -27.01 -13.10
C ASP A 149 -10.54 -26.22 -11.80
N ILE A 150 -11.24 -25.09 -11.66
CA ILE A 150 -11.25 -24.29 -10.43
C ILE A 150 -12.64 -24.36 -9.79
N TYR A 151 -12.66 -24.55 -8.48
CA TYR A 151 -13.85 -24.47 -7.65
C TYR A 151 -13.54 -23.69 -6.37
N ASP A 152 -14.31 -22.65 -6.11
CA ASP A 152 -14.25 -21.84 -4.91
C ASP A 152 -15.47 -22.09 -3.99
N LEU A 153 -15.24 -22.05 -2.68
CA LEU A 153 -16.26 -22.41 -1.69
C LEU A 153 -17.36 -21.34 -1.62
N PRO A 154 -18.66 -21.71 -1.66
CA PRO A 154 -19.75 -20.77 -1.54
C PRO A 154 -19.68 -19.90 -0.26
N PRO A 155 -19.89 -18.58 -0.36
CA PRO A 155 -19.79 -17.64 0.75
C PRO A 155 -20.56 -18.00 2.04
N PRO A 156 -21.74 -18.67 2.03
CA PRO A 156 -22.40 -19.07 3.27
C PRO A 156 -21.61 -20.06 4.14
N LEU A 157 -20.72 -20.88 3.57
CA LEU A 157 -19.84 -21.79 4.34
C LEU A 157 -18.72 -21.04 5.07
N ILE A 158 -18.27 -19.92 4.49
CA ILE A 158 -17.11 -19.15 4.94
C ILE A 158 -17.53 -18.04 5.91
N TYR A 159 -18.69 -17.41 5.66
CA TYR A 159 -19.10 -16.18 6.33
C TYR A 159 -20.52 -16.28 6.93
N PRO A 160 -20.65 -16.34 8.28
CA PRO A 160 -21.94 -16.28 8.93
C PRO A 160 -22.54 -14.87 8.85
N GLY A 161 -23.87 -14.78 8.95
CA GLY A 161 -24.57 -13.50 8.91
C GLY A 161 -24.62 -12.89 7.51
N LYS A 162 -24.66 -11.56 7.40
CA LYS A 162 -25.04 -10.85 6.16
C LYS A 162 -24.03 -10.94 5.01
N ARG A 163 -22.82 -11.43 5.25
CA ARG A 163 -21.67 -11.37 4.31
C ARG A 163 -21.82 -12.14 3.00
N HIS A 164 -22.81 -13.03 2.85
CA HIS A 164 -23.09 -13.71 1.58
C HIS A 164 -24.25 -13.08 0.77
N ILE A 165 -25.07 -12.21 1.37
CA ILE A 165 -26.32 -11.66 0.78
C ILE A 165 -26.07 -10.84 -0.51
N GLY A 166 -24.84 -10.35 -0.71
CA GLY A 166 -24.46 -9.64 -1.93
C GLY A 166 -24.12 -10.51 -3.14
N THR A 167 -24.16 -11.84 -3.01
CA THR A 167 -23.67 -12.74 -4.05
C THR A 167 -24.79 -13.35 -4.88
N SER A 168 -24.65 -13.35 -6.21
CA SER A 168 -25.67 -13.80 -7.16
C SER A 168 -25.25 -15.01 -8.02
N LYS A 169 -24.12 -15.64 -7.68
CA LYS A 169 -23.50 -16.75 -8.42
C LYS A 169 -23.33 -18.04 -7.60
N TYR A 170 -23.60 -18.00 -6.30
CA TYR A 170 -23.45 -19.13 -5.38
C TYR A 170 -24.79 -19.46 -4.70
N PRO A 171 -24.94 -20.65 -4.13
CA PRO A 171 -26.05 -20.97 -3.23
C PRO A 171 -26.15 -19.96 -2.08
N GLN A 172 -27.38 -19.68 -1.64
CA GLN A 172 -27.66 -18.61 -0.67
C GLN A 172 -27.72 -19.08 0.77
N THR A 173 -27.86 -20.39 1.01
CA THR A 173 -27.90 -20.98 2.36
C THR A 173 -26.65 -21.81 2.64
N TYR A 174 -26.36 -22.04 3.93
CA TYR A 174 -25.28 -22.93 4.37
C TYR A 174 -25.51 -24.37 3.92
N GLU A 175 -26.76 -24.86 3.92
CA GLU A 175 -27.08 -26.24 3.51
C GLU A 175 -26.89 -26.43 2.00
N ASP A 176 -27.47 -25.57 1.17
CA ASP A 176 -27.35 -25.70 -0.29
C ASP A 176 -25.89 -25.59 -0.74
N SER A 177 -25.12 -24.70 -0.09
CA SER A 177 -23.68 -24.56 -0.29
C SER A 177 -22.90 -25.83 0.04
N LEU A 178 -23.28 -26.50 1.14
CA LEU A 178 -22.61 -27.71 1.61
C LEU A 178 -23.00 -28.93 0.75
N ARG A 179 -24.19 -28.91 0.15
CA ARG A 179 -24.63 -29.89 -0.87
C ARG A 179 -23.86 -29.73 -2.18
N GLU A 180 -23.69 -28.51 -2.68
CA GLU A 180 -22.88 -28.22 -3.87
C GLU A 180 -21.42 -28.67 -3.69
N LEU A 181 -20.81 -28.34 -2.53
CA LEU A 181 -19.47 -28.80 -2.16
C LEU A 181 -19.36 -30.33 -2.19
N CYS A 182 -20.36 -31.04 -1.66
CA CYS A 182 -20.40 -32.49 -1.70
C CYS A 182 -20.48 -33.04 -3.13
N GLU A 183 -21.34 -32.49 -3.98
CA GLU A 183 -21.43 -32.88 -5.40
C GLU A 183 -20.10 -32.67 -6.13
N LYS A 184 -19.50 -31.49 -6.00
CA LYS A 184 -18.22 -31.13 -6.65
C LYS A 184 -17.03 -32.00 -6.24
N LEU A 185 -17.06 -32.57 -5.04
CA LEU A 185 -16.02 -33.47 -4.53
C LEU A 185 -16.39 -34.96 -4.64
N GLY A 186 -17.59 -35.32 -5.15
CA GLY A 186 -18.04 -36.71 -5.27
C GLY A 186 -18.46 -37.37 -3.94
N TYR A 187 -18.83 -36.58 -2.93
CA TYR A 187 -19.29 -37.05 -1.61
C TYR A 187 -20.82 -36.98 -1.47
N SER A 188 -21.38 -37.81 -0.58
CA SER A 188 -22.79 -37.74 -0.17
C SER A 188 -22.91 -36.86 1.08
N TYR A 189 -23.71 -35.81 0.97
CA TYR A 189 -23.99 -34.82 2.02
C TYR A 189 -24.59 -35.45 3.29
N GLU A 190 -25.37 -36.51 3.11
CA GLU A 190 -26.13 -37.24 4.13
C GLU A 190 -25.24 -37.92 5.19
N LYS A 191 -23.91 -37.88 4.98
CA LYS A 191 -22.89 -38.47 5.86
C LYS A 191 -22.13 -37.43 6.70
N LEU A 192 -22.48 -36.15 6.63
CA LEU A 192 -21.76 -35.06 7.30
C LEU A 192 -22.24 -34.78 8.76
N PRO A 193 -21.31 -34.59 9.72
CA PRO A 193 -21.64 -34.20 11.10
C PRO A 193 -21.64 -32.68 11.29
N ILE A 194 -22.81 -32.04 11.35
CA ILE A 194 -22.97 -30.57 11.36
C ILE A 194 -23.05 -29.98 12.80
N LYS A 195 -22.31 -28.89 13.06
CA LYS A 195 -22.46 -28.01 14.24
C LYS A 195 -22.17 -26.53 13.89
N ASN A 196 -22.78 -25.60 14.64
CA ASN A 196 -22.95 -24.19 14.26
C ASN A 196 -21.81 -23.23 14.70
N TYR A 197 -21.59 -22.16 13.94
CA TYR A 197 -20.67 -21.03 14.23
C TYR A 197 -21.30 -19.66 13.89
N HIS A 198 -21.02 -18.59 14.67
CA HIS A 198 -21.65 -17.25 14.52
C HIS A 198 -20.68 -16.08 14.86
N LEU A 199 -20.78 -14.91 14.19
CA LEU A 199 -19.88 -13.72 14.32
C LEU A 199 -20.60 -12.34 14.08
N LYS A 200 -19.97 -11.17 14.40
CA LYS A 200 -20.47 -9.75 14.27
C LYS A 200 -19.34 -8.67 13.99
N GLU A 201 -19.68 -7.38 13.70
CA GLU A 201 -18.91 -6.35 12.88
C GLU A 201 -19.32 -4.80 13.06
N VAL A 202 -18.54 -3.70 12.66
CA VAL A 202 -18.91 -2.18 12.60
C VAL A 202 -18.00 -1.17 11.74
N ASP A 203 -18.43 -0.10 10.97
CA ASP A 203 -17.63 0.75 9.94
C ASP A 203 -17.56 2.35 10.06
N THR A 204 -16.48 3.10 9.60
CA THR A 204 -16.42 4.43 8.80
C THR A 204 -15.05 5.26 8.68
N ASP A 205 -14.69 5.96 7.53
CA ASP A 205 -13.35 6.60 7.11
C ASP A 205 -13.42 8.08 6.54
N LEU A 206 -12.29 8.84 6.53
CA LEU A 206 -12.06 10.19 5.94
C LEU A 206 -10.62 10.40 5.35
N ARG A 207 -10.39 10.59 4.02
CA ARG A 207 -9.05 10.88 3.38
C ARG A 207 -9.12 11.70 2.06
N SER A 208 -8.06 12.46 1.70
CA SER A 208 -8.05 13.48 0.60
C SER A 208 -7.66 13.03 -0.83
N LYS A 209 -6.76 12.05 -0.99
CA LYS A 209 -6.48 11.32 -2.26
C LYS A 209 -5.70 12.05 -3.39
N LYS A 210 -5.06 13.21 -3.14
CA LYS A 210 -4.17 13.89 -4.12
C LYS A 210 -2.69 13.71 -3.80
N ILE A 211 -1.84 13.53 -4.81
CA ILE A 211 -0.40 13.25 -4.66
C ILE A 211 0.47 13.93 -5.73
N LEU A 212 1.61 14.50 -5.32
CA LEU A 212 2.65 15.01 -6.19
C LEU A 212 3.88 14.08 -6.14
N LEU A 213 4.36 13.64 -7.30
CA LEU A 213 5.60 12.91 -7.50
C LEU A 213 6.66 13.88 -8.04
N ALA A 214 7.82 13.97 -7.39
CA ALA A 214 8.87 14.91 -7.80
C ALA A 214 10.29 14.44 -7.38
N PRO A 215 11.36 14.99 -7.98
CA PRO A 215 12.71 14.91 -7.42
C PRO A 215 12.77 15.58 -6.04
N LEU A 216 13.60 15.05 -5.14
CA LEU A 216 13.82 15.64 -3.82
C LEU A 216 14.35 17.08 -3.91
N GLU A 217 15.18 17.38 -4.91
CA GLU A 217 15.73 18.71 -5.16
C GLU A 217 14.67 19.79 -5.41
N PHE A 218 13.51 19.45 -5.98
CA PHE A 218 12.38 20.38 -6.09
C PHE A 218 11.85 20.78 -4.71
N ALA A 219 11.60 19.80 -3.84
CA ALA A 219 11.05 20.05 -2.52
C ALA A 219 12.01 20.84 -1.61
N LEU A 220 13.33 20.62 -1.74
CA LEU A 220 14.36 21.35 -0.99
C LEU A 220 14.48 22.83 -1.37
N LYS A 221 13.90 23.28 -2.50
CA LYS A 221 13.83 24.71 -2.87
C LYS A 221 12.85 25.50 -1.99
N PHE A 222 11.81 24.85 -1.44
CA PHE A 222 10.70 25.48 -0.72
C PHE A 222 10.12 26.72 -1.42
N ASN A 223 9.80 26.58 -2.72
CA ASN A 223 9.24 27.66 -3.54
C ASN A 223 7.70 27.73 -3.44
N ASP A 224 7.14 28.86 -3.88
CA ASP A 224 5.69 29.13 -3.84
C ASP A 224 4.86 28.08 -4.61
N THR A 225 5.46 27.44 -5.63
CA THR A 225 4.88 26.33 -6.39
C THR A 225 4.65 25.10 -5.51
N LEU A 226 5.66 24.69 -4.73
CA LEU A 226 5.55 23.58 -3.77
C LEU A 226 4.52 23.89 -2.68
N ASP A 227 4.51 25.12 -2.15
CA ASP A 227 3.53 25.55 -1.16
C ASP A 227 2.11 25.44 -1.69
N LYS A 228 1.85 25.86 -2.94
CA LYS A 228 0.53 25.77 -3.55
C LYS A 228 0.01 24.33 -3.59
N TYR A 229 0.83 23.37 -4.01
CA TYR A 229 0.46 21.95 -3.97
C TYR A 229 0.17 21.46 -2.54
N VAL A 230 0.95 21.93 -1.55
CA VAL A 230 0.73 21.63 -0.13
C VAL A 230 -0.61 22.18 0.37
N GLU A 231 -0.96 23.43 0.10
CA GLU A 231 -2.26 24.01 0.50
C GLU A 231 -3.44 23.38 -0.27
N ASP A 232 -3.25 23.03 -1.55
CA ASP A 232 -4.24 22.29 -2.36
C ASP A 232 -4.42 20.82 -1.90
N GLY A 233 -3.70 20.38 -0.86
CA GLY A 233 -3.90 19.11 -0.15
C GLY A 233 -3.18 17.90 -0.73
N PHE A 234 -2.10 18.12 -1.49
CA PHE A 234 -1.28 17.06 -2.10
C PHE A 234 -0.32 16.44 -1.08
N GLY A 235 -0.22 15.11 -1.08
CA GLY A 235 0.87 14.40 -0.41
C GLY A 235 2.07 14.24 -1.35
N LEU A 236 3.30 14.30 -0.82
CA LEU A 236 4.51 14.28 -1.62
C LEU A 236 5.15 12.88 -1.67
N ILE A 237 5.51 12.42 -2.87
CA ILE A 237 6.43 11.31 -3.10
C ILE A 237 7.71 11.91 -3.68
N LEU A 238 8.76 11.96 -2.88
CA LEU A 238 10.02 12.64 -3.19
C LEU A 238 11.13 11.62 -3.42
N ILE A 239 11.65 11.60 -4.64
CA ILE A 239 12.65 10.62 -5.08
C ILE A 239 14.04 11.17 -4.77
N PRO A 240 14.88 10.46 -3.97
CA PRO A 240 16.17 10.97 -3.54
C PRO A 240 17.19 11.01 -4.69
N ARG A 241 18.09 11.99 -4.65
CA ARG A 241 19.18 12.14 -5.61
C ARG A 241 20.12 10.93 -5.57
N SER A 242 20.22 10.19 -6.68
CA SER A 242 21.21 9.12 -6.86
C SER A 242 21.55 8.97 -8.33
N ASN A 243 22.84 8.94 -8.66
CA ASN A 243 23.35 8.85 -10.03
C ASN A 243 24.01 7.50 -10.35
N VAL A 244 24.27 6.68 -9.34
CA VAL A 244 24.73 5.29 -9.50
C VAL A 244 23.56 4.32 -9.26
N MET A 245 23.43 3.31 -10.12
CA MET A 245 22.44 2.24 -9.98
C MET A 245 23.13 0.93 -9.58
N THR A 246 22.76 0.40 -8.43
CA THR A 246 23.12 -0.91 -7.89
C THR A 246 21.90 -1.81 -7.86
N HIS A 247 22.06 -3.08 -7.47
CA HIS A 247 20.93 -4.00 -7.30
C HIS A 247 20.03 -3.55 -6.13
N GLU A 248 20.66 -3.11 -5.04
CA GLU A 248 20.08 -2.66 -3.79
C GLU A 248 19.22 -1.40 -4.01
N ARG A 249 19.75 -0.44 -4.79
CA ARG A 249 19.01 0.77 -5.21
C ARG A 249 17.90 0.45 -6.19
N ARG A 250 18.04 -0.60 -7.01
CA ARG A 250 16.95 -1.08 -7.87
C ARG A 250 15.79 -1.68 -7.06
N ILE A 251 16.06 -2.39 -5.96
CA ILE A 251 15.00 -2.86 -5.05
C ILE A 251 14.29 -1.67 -4.37
N LEU A 252 15.04 -0.66 -3.92
CA LEU A 252 14.46 0.60 -3.43
C LEU A 252 13.61 1.31 -4.50
N LEU A 253 14.08 1.34 -5.76
CA LEU A 253 13.35 1.94 -6.87
C LEU A 253 12.04 1.20 -7.14
N ASP A 254 12.07 -0.13 -7.20
CA ASP A 254 10.87 -0.97 -7.33
C ASP A 254 9.88 -0.74 -6.18
N ALA A 255 10.35 -0.42 -4.96
CA ALA A 255 9.48 -0.05 -3.85
C ALA A 255 8.76 1.31 -4.06
N PHE A 256 9.43 2.32 -4.63
CA PHE A 256 8.78 3.57 -5.06
C PHE A 256 7.76 3.32 -6.18
N VAL A 257 8.12 2.53 -7.21
CA VAL A 257 7.21 2.13 -8.30
C VAL A 257 5.96 1.45 -7.74
N ARG A 258 6.11 0.43 -6.88
CA ARG A 258 4.98 -0.26 -6.22
C ARG A 258 4.10 0.69 -5.42
N GLN A 259 4.67 1.69 -4.75
CA GLN A 259 3.89 2.66 -3.99
C GLN A 259 3.04 3.56 -4.91
N ILE A 260 3.61 4.03 -6.02
CA ILE A 260 2.91 4.85 -7.04
C ILE A 260 1.81 4.03 -7.71
N GLU A 261 2.14 2.81 -8.15
CA GLU A 261 1.20 1.84 -8.72
C GLU A 261 0.02 1.57 -7.75
N ASN A 262 0.31 1.39 -6.46
CA ASN A 262 -0.72 1.16 -5.45
C ASN A 262 -1.60 2.41 -5.18
N HIS A 263 -1.07 3.62 -5.31
CA HIS A 263 -1.86 4.86 -5.27
C HIS A 263 -2.84 4.96 -6.46
N ILE A 264 -2.36 4.68 -7.67
CA ILE A 264 -3.19 4.64 -8.89
C ILE A 264 -4.29 3.57 -8.75
N LYS A 265 -3.96 2.36 -8.26
CA LYS A 265 -4.91 1.25 -8.02
C LYS A 265 -6.00 1.53 -6.96
N VAL A 266 -5.91 2.62 -6.20
CA VAL A 266 -7.01 3.09 -5.31
C VAL A 266 -7.69 4.38 -5.79
N GLY A 267 -7.38 4.84 -7.01
CA GLY A 267 -7.96 6.06 -7.57
C GLY A 267 -7.49 7.33 -6.86
N HIS A 268 -6.28 7.33 -6.31
CA HIS A 268 -5.62 8.59 -5.93
C HIS A 268 -5.06 9.25 -7.20
N GLN A 269 -5.20 10.57 -7.29
CA GLN A 269 -4.64 11.33 -8.41
C GLN A 269 -3.16 11.58 -8.12
N VAL A 270 -2.28 11.01 -8.94
CA VAL A 270 -0.83 11.24 -8.90
C VAL A 270 -0.48 12.19 -10.05
N PHE A 271 0.25 13.25 -9.75
CA PHE A 271 0.74 14.24 -10.71
C PHE A 271 2.27 14.26 -10.66
N LEU A 272 2.94 14.46 -11.79
CA LEU A 272 4.40 14.43 -11.93
C LEU A 272 4.95 15.83 -12.14
N HIS A 273 5.85 16.28 -11.27
CA HIS A 273 6.62 17.51 -11.48
C HIS A 273 8.06 17.17 -11.88
N GLU A 274 8.53 17.78 -12.96
CA GLU A 274 9.86 17.59 -13.52
C GLU A 274 10.66 18.90 -13.52
N ASP A 275 11.92 18.81 -13.13
CA ASP A 275 12.94 19.86 -13.21
C ASP A 275 14.03 19.38 -14.19
N ASP A 276 14.66 20.30 -14.93
CA ASP A 276 15.72 19.98 -15.90
C ASP A 276 16.83 19.11 -15.30
N GLY A 277 17.05 17.92 -15.88
CA GLY A 277 18.18 17.05 -15.53
C GLY A 277 18.06 16.29 -14.21
N GLY A 278 16.85 15.90 -13.80
CA GLY A 278 16.62 15.03 -12.63
C GLY A 278 17.52 13.78 -12.59
N SER A 279 17.89 13.34 -11.37
CA SER A 279 18.94 12.33 -11.15
C SER A 279 18.67 10.97 -11.82
N LYS A 280 19.72 10.14 -12.02
CA LYS A 280 19.56 8.85 -12.73
C LYS A 280 18.48 7.96 -12.10
N LEU A 281 18.37 7.90 -10.78
CA LEU A 281 17.32 7.14 -10.09
C LEU A 281 15.90 7.62 -10.45
N PHE A 282 15.72 8.92 -10.72
CA PHE A 282 14.45 9.49 -11.18
C PHE A 282 14.18 9.15 -12.65
N GLN A 283 15.19 9.20 -13.51
CA GLN A 283 15.07 8.80 -14.92
C GLN A 283 14.70 7.31 -15.05
N GLU A 284 15.34 6.45 -14.27
CA GLU A 284 15.01 5.02 -14.21
C GLU A 284 13.61 4.79 -13.57
N LEU A 285 13.15 5.65 -12.64
CA LEU A 285 11.76 5.58 -12.14
C LEU A 285 10.76 5.80 -13.26
N LEU A 286 10.92 6.87 -14.04
CA LEU A 286 10.01 7.22 -15.13
C LEU A 286 9.96 6.10 -16.17
N LYS A 287 11.12 5.55 -16.54
CA LYS A 287 11.23 4.38 -17.43
C LYS A 287 10.49 3.16 -16.90
N LEU A 288 10.52 2.88 -15.58
CA LEU A 288 9.77 1.78 -14.98
C LEU A 288 8.27 2.05 -14.85
N LEU A 289 7.84 3.31 -14.78
CA LEU A 289 6.43 3.69 -14.87
C LEU A 289 5.91 3.57 -16.32
N GLU A 290 6.75 3.86 -17.31
CA GLU A 290 6.48 3.67 -18.74
C GLU A 290 6.40 2.17 -19.10
N GLU A 291 7.38 1.35 -18.71
CA GLU A 291 7.40 -0.12 -18.89
C GLU A 291 6.18 -0.83 -18.24
N LYS A 292 5.50 -0.18 -17.30
CA LYS A 292 4.29 -0.67 -16.63
C LYS A 292 2.98 -0.02 -17.13
N SER A 293 3.05 0.82 -18.16
CA SER A 293 1.91 1.62 -18.67
C SER A 293 1.23 2.47 -17.59
N LEU A 294 1.98 2.91 -16.57
CA LEU A 294 1.50 3.77 -15.50
C LEU A 294 1.71 5.25 -15.81
N LEU A 295 2.75 5.60 -16.57
CA LEU A 295 3.12 6.99 -16.85
C LEU A 295 2.01 7.77 -17.60
N GLU A 296 1.29 7.11 -18.51
CA GLU A 296 0.12 7.68 -19.21
C GLU A 296 -1.01 8.16 -18.27
N ALA A 297 -1.08 7.59 -17.06
CA ALA A 297 -2.07 7.95 -16.04
C ALA A 297 -1.59 9.06 -15.08
N ILE A 298 -0.36 9.58 -15.27
CA ILE A 298 0.28 10.56 -14.39
C ILE A 298 0.51 11.87 -15.18
N PRO A 299 -0.42 12.85 -15.13
CA PRO A 299 -0.22 14.14 -15.78
C PRO A 299 1.00 14.90 -15.25
N HIS A 300 1.80 15.46 -16.17
CA HIS A 300 2.91 16.36 -15.87
C HIS A 300 2.38 17.76 -15.51
N VAL A 301 2.97 18.42 -14.50
CA VAL A 301 2.51 19.70 -13.90
C VAL A 301 3.62 20.60 -13.36
#